data_AF-A0AAD4G620-F1
#
_entry.id   AF-A0AAD4G620-F1
#
_cell.length_a   1.000
_cell.length_b   1.000
_cell.length_c   1.000
_cell.angle_alpha   90.00
_cell.angle_beta   90.00
_cell.angle_gamma   90.00
#
_symmetry.space_group_name_H-M   'P 1'
#
loop_
_entity.id
_entity.type
_entity.pdbx_description
1 polymer ?
#
loop_
_entity_poly.entity_id
_entity_poly.type
_entity_poly.pdbx_seq_one_letter_code
_entity_poly.pdbx_strand_id
1 'polypeptide(L)'
;MHGPEYFHQFQSRIRAPDPIEQIPAMTTPIFAARAMDVNNSTVSGNIQAINLLLEQGGVTKPPAQSDTETNSPDISEHVVLVHGDLGTGERIQTALLQRSIESTPWNHMQHVIFIPGLFHLKMACADAIWRCFLHPSSAREDGTSLMRDVAQLHPRETGIFGTNPNFRRMHVLISHARICQCLDCWRVYIIKKNPNITSLDDFASS
;
A
#
# COMPACT_ATOMS: atom_id res chain seq x y z
N MET A 1 -9.46 18.82 -16.62
CA MET A 1 -8.21 18.28 -17.19
C MET A 1 -7.16 18.36 -16.10
N HIS A 2 -6.44 17.28 -15.85
CA HIS A 2 -5.43 17.20 -14.79
C HIS A 2 -4.05 17.04 -15.43
N GLY A 3 -3.08 17.81 -14.98
CA GLY A 3 -1.68 17.74 -15.44
C GLY A 3 -1.18 19.06 -16.07
N PRO A 4 0.14 19.18 -16.30
CA PRO A 4 0.75 20.36 -16.91
C PRO A 4 0.26 20.60 -18.35
N GLU A 5 0.04 21.87 -18.71
CA GLU A 5 -0.54 22.30 -20.00
C GLU A 5 0.25 21.80 -21.22
N TYR A 6 1.58 21.70 -21.08
CA TYR A 6 2.48 21.12 -22.07
C TYR A 6 2.07 19.70 -22.51
N PHE A 7 1.49 18.89 -21.61
CA PHE A 7 1.16 17.50 -21.94
C PHE A 7 -0.20 17.32 -22.63
N HIS A 8 -1.07 18.35 -22.62
CA HIS A 8 -2.38 18.27 -23.27
C HIS A 8 -2.27 18.04 -24.79
N GLN A 9 -1.21 18.53 -25.43
CA GLN A 9 -0.97 18.32 -26.86
C GLN A 9 -0.78 16.84 -27.25
N PHE A 10 -0.44 15.99 -26.29
CA PHE A 10 -0.27 14.55 -26.53
C PHE A 10 -1.55 13.76 -26.27
N GLN A 11 -2.61 14.37 -25.73
CA GLN A 11 -3.83 13.64 -25.38
C GLN A 11 -4.51 13.00 -26.59
N SER A 12 -4.48 13.64 -27.76
CA SER A 12 -4.97 13.07 -29.01
C SER A 12 -4.05 12.01 -29.62
N ARG A 13 -2.80 11.92 -29.13
CA ARG A 13 -1.77 10.98 -29.58
C ARG A 13 -1.63 9.76 -28.66
N ILE A 14 -1.99 9.88 -27.39
CA ILE A 14 -1.96 8.80 -26.41
C ILE A 14 -3.28 8.03 -26.53
N ARG A 15 -3.25 6.90 -27.23
CA ARG A 15 -4.34 5.93 -27.19
C ARG A 15 -4.37 5.29 -25.80
N ALA A 16 -5.55 4.81 -25.38
CA ALA A 16 -5.60 3.90 -24.24
C ALA A 16 -4.62 2.74 -24.51
N PRO A 17 -3.79 2.35 -23.53
CA PRO A 17 -2.86 1.24 -23.73
C PRO A 17 -3.67 -0.01 -24.07
N ASP A 18 -3.25 -0.71 -25.13
CA ASP A 18 -3.85 -1.99 -25.47
C ASP A 18 -3.52 -2.98 -24.33
N PRO A 19 -4.52 -3.58 -23.68
CA PRO A 19 -4.26 -4.55 -22.63
C PRO A 19 -3.60 -5.79 -23.26
N ILE A 20 -2.37 -6.10 -22.84
CA ILE A 20 -1.67 -7.31 -23.27
C ILE A 20 -2.34 -8.53 -22.62
N GLU A 21 -2.63 -8.43 -21.33
CA GLU A 21 -3.34 -9.44 -20.56
C GLU A 21 -4.23 -8.73 -19.53
N GLN A 22 -5.52 -8.65 -19.82
CA GLN A 22 -6.47 -7.98 -18.94
C GLN A 22 -6.83 -8.93 -17.78
N ILE A 23 -6.34 -8.64 -16.58
CA ILE A 23 -6.80 -9.33 -15.37
C ILE A 23 -8.28 -8.98 -15.18
N PRO A 24 -9.21 -9.96 -15.21
CA PRO A 24 -10.62 -9.68 -15.04
C PRO A 24 -10.89 -9.13 -13.64
N ALA A 25 -11.60 -8.02 -13.56
CA ALA A 25 -12.09 -7.48 -12.30
C ALA A 25 -13.22 -8.38 -11.78
N MET A 26 -12.86 -9.33 -10.93
CA MET A 26 -13.81 -10.21 -10.26
C MET A 26 -13.70 -10.08 -8.75
N THR A 27 -14.80 -10.31 -8.04
CA THR A 27 -14.76 -10.42 -6.58
C THR A 27 -14.05 -11.70 -6.22
N THR A 28 -12.87 -11.59 -5.58
CA THR A 28 -12.17 -12.75 -5.06
C THR A 28 -12.88 -13.24 -3.79
N PRO A 29 -13.34 -14.51 -3.74
CA PRO A 29 -13.87 -15.08 -2.52
C PRO A 29 -12.76 -15.15 -1.45
N ILE A 30 -13.10 -14.70 -0.23
CA ILE A 30 -12.16 -14.68 0.89
C ILE A 30 -12.44 -15.88 1.79
N PHE A 31 -11.46 -16.76 1.94
CA PHE A 31 -11.52 -17.90 2.84
C PHE A 31 -10.63 -17.65 4.04
N ALA A 32 -11.19 -17.76 5.24
CA ALA A 32 -10.41 -17.67 6.46
C ALA A 32 -9.57 -18.95 6.61
N ALA A 33 -8.25 -18.80 6.77
CA ALA A 33 -7.39 -19.91 7.14
C ALA A 33 -7.74 -20.40 8.55
N ARG A 34 -7.59 -21.71 8.78
CA ARG A 34 -7.68 -22.32 10.11
C ARG A 34 -6.50 -21.85 10.96
N ALA A 35 -6.73 -21.79 12.28
CA ALA A 35 -5.69 -21.49 13.24
C ALA A 35 -4.54 -22.50 13.12
N MET A 36 -3.31 -22.01 13.27
CA MET A 36 -2.09 -22.80 13.20
C MET A 36 -1.29 -22.57 14.49
N ASP A 37 -0.77 -23.64 15.07
CA ASP A 37 0.15 -23.56 16.22
C ASP A 37 1.59 -23.39 15.69
N VAL A 38 1.94 -22.15 15.33
CA VAL A 38 3.21 -21.82 14.68
C VAL A 38 3.83 -20.58 15.30
N ASN A 39 5.12 -20.66 15.62
CA ASN A 39 5.87 -19.53 16.12
C ASN A 39 6.33 -18.60 14.99
N ASN A 40 5.48 -17.66 14.58
CA ASN A 40 5.82 -16.66 13.56
C ASN A 40 6.91 -15.64 13.98
N SER A 41 7.49 -15.78 15.16
CA SER A 41 8.64 -14.97 15.59
C SER A 41 9.99 -15.50 15.06
N THR A 42 10.02 -16.70 14.47
CA THR A 42 11.24 -17.32 13.93
C THR A 42 11.17 -17.50 12.41
N VAL A 43 12.34 -17.65 11.77
CA VAL A 43 12.43 -17.94 10.33
C VAL A 43 11.74 -19.28 10.01
N SER A 44 12.05 -20.34 10.77
CA SER A 44 11.44 -21.66 10.60
C SER A 44 9.92 -21.65 10.78
N GLY A 45 9.40 -20.87 11.74
CA GLY A 45 7.96 -20.73 11.92
C GLY A 45 7.29 -20.02 10.75
N ASN A 46 7.90 -18.97 10.18
CA ASN A 46 7.33 -18.34 8.98
C ASN A 46 7.33 -19.27 7.77
N ILE A 47 8.38 -20.09 7.60
CA ILE A 47 8.41 -21.15 6.57
C ILE A 47 7.25 -22.14 6.79
N GLN A 48 7.08 -22.60 8.03
CA GLN A 48 6.01 -23.53 8.40
C GLN A 48 4.63 -22.93 8.15
N ALA A 49 4.42 -21.66 8.52
CA ALA A 49 3.16 -20.96 8.31
C ALA A 49 2.81 -20.86 6.82
N ILE A 50 3.78 -20.51 5.97
CA ILE A 50 3.58 -20.45 4.51
C ILE A 50 3.19 -21.83 3.97
N ASN A 51 3.92 -22.89 4.33
CA ASN A 51 3.61 -24.24 3.86
C ASN A 51 2.20 -24.68 4.29
N LEU A 52 1.83 -24.45 5.56
CA LEU A 52 0.50 -24.79 6.06
C LEU A 52 -0.61 -23.97 5.38
N LEU A 53 -0.36 -22.71 5.03
CA LEU A 53 -1.31 -21.89 4.27
C LEU A 53 -1.49 -22.41 2.85
N LEU A 54 -0.39 -22.80 2.18
CA LEU A 54 -0.43 -23.42 0.86
C LEU A 54 -1.21 -24.74 0.89
N GLU A 55 -0.93 -25.61 1.87
CA GLU A 55 -1.64 -26.86 2.06
C GLU A 55 -3.14 -26.64 2.31
N GLN A 56 -3.51 -25.64 3.11
CA GLN A 56 -4.91 -25.26 3.30
C GLN A 56 -5.57 -24.73 2.02
N GLY A 57 -4.80 -24.11 1.14
CA GLY A 57 -5.21 -23.71 -0.21
C GLY A 57 -5.15 -24.83 -1.25
N GLY A 58 -4.80 -26.06 -0.85
CA GLY A 58 -4.69 -27.22 -1.75
C GLY A 58 -3.42 -27.24 -2.61
N VAL A 59 -2.45 -26.36 -2.35
CA VAL A 59 -1.17 -26.29 -3.04
C VAL A 59 -0.14 -27.08 -2.25
N THR A 60 0.33 -28.19 -2.80
CA THR A 60 1.34 -29.04 -2.16
C THR A 60 2.60 -29.13 -3.00
N LYS A 61 3.69 -29.60 -2.38
CA LYS A 61 4.97 -29.77 -3.06
C LYS A 61 4.79 -30.72 -4.26
N PRO A 62 5.26 -30.36 -5.47
CA PRO A 62 5.23 -31.26 -6.61
C PRO A 62 5.99 -32.57 -6.30
N PRO A 63 5.47 -33.74 -6.70
CA PRO A 63 6.15 -35.01 -6.47
C PRO A 63 7.49 -35.03 -7.24
N ALA A 64 8.49 -35.71 -6.68
CA ALA A 64 9.83 -35.79 -7.29
C ALA A 64 9.87 -36.68 -8.56
N GLN A 65 8.84 -37.49 -8.79
CA GLN A 65 8.64 -38.36 -9.94
C GLN A 65 7.16 -38.26 -10.39
N SER A 66 6.92 -38.27 -11.70
CA SER A 66 5.64 -38.03 -12.39
C SER A 66 4.51 -39.03 -12.10
N ASP A 67 4.71 -39.99 -11.19
CA ASP A 67 3.95 -41.24 -11.21
C ASP A 67 2.79 -41.27 -10.21
N THR A 68 2.53 -40.16 -9.50
CA THR A 68 1.32 -39.98 -8.72
C THR A 68 0.60 -38.71 -9.16
N GLU A 69 -0.61 -38.86 -9.71
CA GLU A 69 -1.55 -37.76 -9.91
C GLU A 69 -1.89 -37.14 -8.55
N THR A 70 -1.05 -36.24 -8.05
CA THR A 70 -1.43 -35.33 -6.99
C THR A 70 -2.38 -34.31 -7.61
N ASN A 71 -3.62 -34.22 -7.10
CA ASN A 71 -4.60 -33.19 -7.46
C ASN A 71 -4.18 -31.74 -7.08
N SER A 72 -2.88 -31.50 -6.83
CA SER A 72 -2.34 -30.17 -6.56
C SER A 72 -2.22 -29.40 -7.88
N PRO A 73 -2.66 -28.13 -7.93
CA PRO A 73 -2.41 -27.30 -9.10
C PRO A 73 -0.90 -27.10 -9.28
N ASP A 74 -0.45 -27.09 -10.54
CA ASP A 74 0.91 -26.68 -10.86
C ASP A 74 1.03 -25.14 -10.74
N ILE A 75 1.89 -24.69 -9.84
CA ILE A 75 2.15 -23.27 -9.58
C ILE A 75 3.52 -22.81 -10.08
N SER A 76 4.18 -23.59 -10.95
CA SER A 76 5.51 -23.28 -11.49
C SER A 76 5.61 -21.89 -12.14
N GLU A 77 4.56 -21.48 -12.86
CA GLU A 77 4.43 -20.18 -13.53
C GLU A 77 3.74 -19.11 -12.64
N HIS A 78 3.52 -19.38 -11.36
CA HIS A 78 2.78 -18.50 -10.45
C HIS A 78 3.63 -18.05 -9.27
N VAL A 79 3.25 -16.89 -8.73
CA VAL A 79 3.81 -16.36 -7.47
C VAL A 79 2.72 -16.26 -6.42
N VAL A 80 3.11 -16.47 -5.18
CA VAL A 80 2.29 -16.38 -3.98
C VAL A 80 2.68 -15.10 -3.25
N LEU A 81 1.74 -14.16 -3.23
CA LEU A 81 1.92 -12.89 -2.54
C LEU A 81 1.61 -13.07 -1.05
N VAL A 82 2.61 -12.83 -0.20
CA VAL A 82 2.48 -12.97 1.24
C VAL A 82 2.51 -11.59 1.89
N HIS A 83 1.40 -11.22 2.52
CA HIS A 83 1.29 -9.99 3.28
C HIS A 83 1.58 -10.22 4.77
N GLY A 84 2.28 -9.27 5.39
CA GLY A 84 2.59 -9.33 6.82
C GLY A 84 3.16 -8.02 7.34
N ASP A 85 3.55 -8.05 8.62
CA ASP A 85 4.30 -6.95 9.22
C ASP A 85 5.78 -6.97 8.78
N LEU A 86 6.57 -5.97 9.18
CA LEU A 86 7.98 -5.83 8.80
C LEU A 86 8.80 -7.00 9.35
N GLY A 87 8.48 -7.47 10.55
CA GLY A 87 9.17 -8.60 11.15
C GLY A 87 8.90 -9.91 10.40
N THR A 88 7.67 -10.12 9.92
CA THR A 88 7.36 -11.21 8.99
C THR A 88 8.16 -11.06 7.70
N GLY A 89 8.22 -9.86 7.12
CA GLY A 89 9.01 -9.58 5.93
C GLY A 89 10.49 -9.93 6.07
N GLU A 90 11.13 -9.48 7.15
CA GLU A 90 12.53 -9.78 7.47
C GLU A 90 12.78 -11.29 7.60
N ARG A 91 11.86 -12.01 8.26
CA ARG A 91 11.95 -13.47 8.45
C ARG A 91 11.77 -14.23 7.14
N ILE A 92 10.84 -13.81 6.28
CA ILE A 92 10.64 -14.39 4.94
C ILE A 92 11.85 -14.13 4.06
N GLN A 93 12.40 -12.91 4.04
CA GLN A 93 13.62 -12.61 3.30
C GLN A 93 14.80 -13.46 3.78
N THR A 94 14.95 -13.62 5.10
CA THR A 94 15.96 -14.51 5.67
C THR A 94 15.75 -15.96 5.24
N ALA A 95 14.50 -16.45 5.21
CA ALA A 95 14.18 -17.78 4.72
C ALA A 95 14.59 -17.97 3.25
N LEU A 96 14.25 -17.01 2.38
CA LEU A 96 14.62 -17.04 0.96
C LEU A 96 16.15 -17.06 0.77
N LEU A 97 16.88 -16.26 1.54
CA LEU A 97 18.34 -16.24 1.52
C LEU A 97 18.93 -17.58 1.98
N GLN A 98 18.47 -18.12 3.11
CA GLN A 98 18.96 -19.38 3.66
C GLN A 98 18.70 -20.56 2.73
N ARG A 99 17.55 -20.56 2.05
CA ARG A 99 17.14 -21.65 1.15
C ARG A 99 17.62 -21.47 -0.28
N SER A 100 18.34 -20.39 -0.61
CA SER A 100 18.84 -20.15 -1.98
C SER A 100 19.81 -21.22 -2.51
N ILE A 101 20.35 -22.07 -1.63
CA ILE A 101 21.30 -23.14 -1.95
C ILE A 101 20.65 -24.52 -2.16
N GLU A 102 19.33 -24.64 -2.04
CA GLU A 102 18.66 -25.94 -2.20
C GLU A 102 18.69 -26.39 -3.67
N SER A 103 18.12 -27.57 -3.94
CA SER A 103 18.17 -28.16 -5.29
C SER A 103 16.97 -27.82 -6.18
N THR A 104 15.88 -27.29 -5.61
CA THR A 104 14.62 -27.10 -6.35
C THR A 104 14.00 -25.72 -6.10
N PRO A 105 13.34 -25.10 -7.11
CA PRO A 105 12.65 -23.82 -6.93
C PRO A 105 11.60 -23.82 -5.81
N TRP A 106 10.93 -24.95 -5.60
CA TRP A 106 10.01 -25.13 -4.47
C TRP A 106 10.76 -25.03 -3.13
N ASN A 107 11.88 -25.73 -3.00
CA ASN A 107 12.69 -25.66 -1.78
C ASN A 107 13.33 -24.27 -1.62
N HIS A 108 13.61 -23.53 -2.68
CA HIS A 108 14.04 -22.13 -2.60
C HIS A 108 12.96 -21.19 -2.08
N MET A 109 11.69 -21.64 -2.06
CA MET A 109 10.52 -20.79 -1.88
C MET A 109 10.47 -19.65 -2.90
N GLN A 110 10.97 -19.88 -4.11
CA GLN A 110 11.08 -18.83 -5.15
C GLN A 110 9.72 -18.25 -5.56
N HIS A 111 8.64 -19.03 -5.40
CA HIS A 111 7.28 -18.59 -5.63
C HIS A 111 6.78 -17.58 -4.58
N VAL A 112 7.45 -17.40 -3.44
CA VAL A 112 6.99 -16.52 -2.36
C VAL A 112 7.50 -15.10 -2.57
N ILE A 113 6.58 -14.14 -2.71
CA ILE A 113 6.88 -12.71 -2.77
C ILE A 113 6.26 -12.02 -1.57
N PHE A 114 7.10 -11.46 -0.69
CA PHE A 114 6.61 -10.65 0.43
C PHE A 114 6.14 -9.28 -0.06
N ILE A 115 4.94 -8.88 0.33
CA ILE A 115 4.40 -7.54 0.13
C ILE A 115 4.09 -6.93 1.50
N PRO A 116 4.67 -5.76 1.86
CA PRO A 116 4.34 -5.09 3.10
C PRO A 116 2.83 -4.91 3.26
N GLY A 117 2.31 -5.20 4.45
CA GLY A 117 0.90 -4.95 4.75
C GLY A 117 0.54 -3.47 4.57
N LEU A 118 -0.73 -3.19 4.24
CA LEU A 118 -1.23 -1.83 4.01
C LEU A 118 -0.90 -0.86 5.15
N PHE A 119 -0.90 -1.36 6.39
CA PHE A 119 -0.51 -0.57 7.55
C PHE A 119 0.93 -0.04 7.43
N HIS A 120 1.89 -0.89 7.04
CA HIS A 120 3.28 -0.49 6.88
C HIS A 120 3.52 0.40 5.68
N LEU A 121 2.81 0.15 4.58
CA LEU A 121 2.80 1.08 3.45
C LEU A 121 2.33 2.46 3.90
N LYS A 122 1.24 2.56 4.66
CA LYS A 122 0.77 3.83 5.23
C LYS A 122 1.81 4.47 6.16
N MET A 123 2.50 3.68 6.98
CA MET A 123 3.57 4.21 7.84
C MET A 123 4.71 4.81 7.03
N ALA A 124 5.19 4.11 6.00
CA ALA A 124 6.24 4.59 5.12
C ALA A 124 5.81 5.85 4.36
N CYS A 125 4.58 5.90 3.84
CA CYS A 125 4.04 7.10 3.20
C CYS A 125 3.94 8.29 4.16
N ALA A 126 3.51 8.06 5.41
CA ALA A 126 3.44 9.11 6.43
C ALA A 126 4.82 9.66 6.78
N ASP A 127 5.83 8.80 6.92
CA ASP A 127 7.23 9.19 7.12
C ASP A 127 7.77 9.98 5.92
N ALA A 128 7.50 9.54 4.69
CA ALA A 128 7.90 10.25 3.48
C ALA A 128 7.28 11.65 3.40
N ILE A 129 5.97 11.78 3.66
CA ILE A 129 5.29 13.08 3.70
C ILE A 129 5.94 13.99 4.75
N TRP A 130 6.22 13.46 5.94
CA TRP A 130 6.90 14.22 6.98
C TRP A 130 8.29 14.69 6.51
N ARG A 131 9.13 13.79 5.98
CA ARG A 131 10.48 14.12 5.51
C ARG A 131 10.51 15.13 4.36
N CYS A 132 9.50 15.13 3.50
CA CYS A 132 9.42 16.02 2.35
C CYS A 132 8.83 17.39 2.69
N PHE A 133 7.75 17.43 3.48
CA PHE A 133 6.90 18.63 3.61
C PHE A 133 6.92 19.27 5.00
N LEU A 134 7.44 18.58 6.02
CA LEU A 134 7.46 19.07 7.39
C LEU A 134 8.86 19.11 7.99
N HIS A 135 9.74 18.14 7.70
CA HIS A 135 11.08 18.12 8.29
C HIS A 135 11.98 19.25 7.80
N PRO A 136 12.09 19.56 6.49
CA PRO A 136 12.95 20.66 6.04
C PRO A 136 12.33 22.00 6.38
N SER A 137 13.07 22.92 6.99
CA SER A 137 12.55 24.26 7.33
C SER A 137 12.04 25.01 6.10
N SER A 138 12.74 24.90 4.97
CA SER A 138 12.36 25.52 3.70
C SER A 138 11.01 25.03 3.16
N ALA A 139 10.60 23.80 3.46
CA ALA A 139 9.31 23.25 3.02
C ALA A 139 8.11 23.83 3.80
N ARG A 140 8.37 24.57 4.90
CA ARG A 140 7.34 25.11 5.81
C ARG A 140 6.99 26.57 5.55
N GLU A 141 7.75 27.24 4.68
CA GLU A 141 7.67 28.69 4.50
C GLU A 141 6.50 29.09 3.60
N ASP A 142 6.13 28.21 2.66
CA ASP A 142 5.06 28.46 1.70
C ASP A 142 3.68 28.64 2.37
N GLY A 143 2.87 29.52 1.79
CA GLY A 143 1.52 29.84 2.25
C GLY A 143 0.54 28.67 2.15
N THR A 144 0.83 27.69 1.29
CA THR A 144 0.06 26.44 1.11
C THR A 144 0.78 25.22 1.68
N SER A 145 1.86 25.43 2.46
CA SER A 145 2.61 24.33 3.06
C SER A 145 1.76 23.54 4.06
N LEU A 146 2.05 22.25 4.20
CA LEU A 146 1.42 21.40 5.20
C LEU A 146 1.65 21.92 6.63
N MET A 147 2.73 22.67 6.89
CA MET A 147 2.97 23.31 8.18
C MET A 147 1.94 24.40 8.51
N ARG A 148 1.35 25.06 7.50
CA ARG A 148 0.23 26.00 7.72
C ARG A 148 -1.03 25.27 8.18
N ASP A 149 -1.30 24.11 7.60
CA ASP A 149 -2.41 23.25 8.05
C ASP A 149 -2.14 22.76 9.48
N VAL A 150 -0.90 22.36 9.80
CA VAL A 150 -0.52 22.01 11.19
C VAL A 150 -0.76 23.18 12.14
N ALA A 151 -0.40 24.41 11.77
CA ALA A 151 -0.60 25.58 12.63
C ALA A 151 -2.09 25.87 12.90
N GLN A 152 -3.00 25.49 12.01
CA GLN A 152 -4.45 25.64 12.19
C GLN A 152 -5.07 24.46 12.93
N LEU A 153 -4.75 23.24 12.52
CA LEU A 153 -5.36 22.00 13.03
C LEU A 153 -4.76 21.59 14.38
N HIS A 154 -3.46 21.84 14.58
CA HIS A 154 -2.68 21.42 15.74
C HIS A 154 -1.75 22.55 16.24
N PRO A 155 -2.28 23.74 16.61
CA PRO A 155 -1.48 24.94 16.90
C PRO A 155 -0.45 24.76 18.01
N ARG A 156 -0.68 23.83 18.94
CA ARG A 156 0.21 23.56 20.08
C ARG A 156 1.27 22.49 19.80
N GLU A 157 1.24 21.86 18.64
CA GLU A 157 2.14 20.73 18.29
C GLU A 157 3.04 21.03 17.10
N THR A 158 3.09 22.27 16.60
CA THR A 158 3.92 22.65 15.42
C THR A 158 5.39 22.22 15.56
N GLY A 159 5.99 22.41 16.74
CA GLY A 159 7.35 21.98 17.04
C GLY A 159 7.56 20.46 16.99
N ILE A 160 6.54 19.68 17.36
CA ILE A 160 6.58 18.21 17.30
C ILE A 160 6.57 17.75 15.84
N PHE A 161 5.65 18.30 15.04
CA PHE A 161 5.56 17.98 13.61
C PHE A 161 6.80 18.42 12.83
N GLY A 162 7.47 19.48 13.28
CA GLY A 162 8.75 19.93 12.72
C GLY A 162 9.98 19.14 13.16
N THR A 163 9.87 18.15 14.05
CA THR A 163 11.06 17.44 14.59
C THR A 163 11.01 15.93 14.40
N ASN A 164 10.04 15.23 14.99
CA ASN A 164 9.89 13.78 14.83
C ASN A 164 8.50 13.32 15.32
N PRO A 165 7.43 13.59 14.56
CA PRO A 165 6.09 13.14 14.92
C PRO A 165 5.99 11.62 14.74
N ASN A 166 5.31 10.95 15.67
CA ASN A 166 5.02 9.52 15.50
C ASN A 166 3.98 9.28 14.39
N PHE A 167 3.91 8.04 13.91
CA PHE A 167 2.98 7.65 12.85
C PHE A 167 1.53 8.06 13.12
N ARG A 168 1.04 7.87 14.36
CA ARG A 168 -0.35 8.19 14.70
C ARG A 168 -0.65 9.67 14.48
N ARG A 169 0.25 10.55 14.92
CA ARG A 169 0.13 12.00 14.71
C ARG A 169 0.15 12.36 13.23
N MET A 170 1.09 11.81 12.47
CA MET A 170 1.14 12.04 11.02
C MET A 170 -0.10 11.54 10.31
N HIS A 171 -0.60 10.35 10.66
CA HIS A 171 -1.79 9.76 10.04
C HIS A 171 -3.05 10.61 10.29
N VAL A 172 -3.23 11.12 11.50
CA VAL A 172 -4.34 12.04 11.84
C VAL A 172 -4.20 13.36 11.07
N LEU A 173 -3.01 13.97 11.09
CA LEU A 173 -2.74 15.20 10.36
C LEU A 173 -3.05 15.06 8.86
N ILE A 174 -2.49 14.04 8.21
CA ILE A 174 -2.68 13.78 6.78
C ILE A 174 -4.16 13.61 6.45
N SER A 175 -4.90 12.90 7.31
CA SER A 175 -6.33 12.69 7.12
C SER A 175 -7.11 14.01 7.19
N HIS A 176 -6.87 14.82 8.22
CA HIS A 176 -7.57 16.10 8.41
C HIS A 176 -7.17 17.13 7.34
N ALA A 177 -5.88 17.32 7.10
CA ALA A 177 -5.38 18.25 6.09
C ALA A 177 -5.93 17.91 4.71
N ARG A 178 -5.93 16.62 4.33
CA ARG A 178 -6.55 16.17 3.07
C ARG A 178 -8.03 16.54 2.98
N ILE A 179 -8.81 16.29 4.03
CA ILE A 179 -10.24 16.61 4.05
C ILE A 179 -10.43 18.11 3.87
N CYS A 180 -9.74 18.94 4.66
CA CYS A 180 -9.82 20.40 4.57
C CYS A 180 -9.44 20.91 3.17
N GLN A 181 -8.32 20.45 2.61
CA GLN A 181 -7.87 20.85 1.29
C GLN A 181 -8.86 20.41 0.19
N CYS A 182 -9.39 19.19 0.25
CA CYS A 182 -10.41 18.74 -0.71
C CYS A 182 -11.69 19.58 -0.63
N LEU A 183 -12.16 19.90 0.58
CA LEU A 183 -13.32 20.77 0.79
C LEU A 183 -13.06 22.18 0.26
N ASP A 184 -11.87 22.74 0.48
CA ASP A 184 -11.52 24.05 -0.06
C ASP A 184 -11.47 24.05 -1.59
N CYS A 185 -10.92 23.00 -2.21
CA CYS A 185 -10.98 22.83 -3.67
C CYS A 185 -12.43 22.81 -4.17
N TRP A 186 -13.33 22.10 -3.48
CA TRP A 186 -14.75 22.10 -3.83
C TRP A 186 -15.38 23.48 -3.68
N ARG A 187 -15.10 24.18 -2.57
CA ARG A 187 -15.60 25.54 -2.31
C ARG A 187 -15.22 26.48 -3.45
N VAL A 188 -13.94 26.50 -3.83
CA VAL A 188 -13.41 27.33 -4.92
C VAL A 188 -14.06 26.95 -6.25
N TYR A 189 -14.19 25.65 -6.55
CA TYR A 189 -14.79 25.16 -7.79
C TYR A 189 -16.26 25.55 -7.92
N ILE A 190 -17.04 25.37 -6.85
CA ILE A 190 -18.48 25.63 -6.83
C ILE A 190 -18.76 27.12 -6.98
N ILE A 191 -18.07 27.98 -6.21
CA ILE A 191 -18.21 29.45 -6.30
C ILE A 191 -17.91 29.92 -7.73
N LYS A 192 -16.88 29.34 -8.38
CA LYS A 192 -16.54 29.65 -9.76
C LYS A 192 -17.62 29.21 -10.76
N LYS A 193 -18.27 28.07 -10.52
CA LYS A 193 -19.28 27.49 -11.41
C LYS A 193 -20.65 28.16 -11.25
N ASN A 194 -21.01 28.55 -10.02
CA ASN A 194 -22.26 29.21 -9.70
C ASN A 194 -22.01 30.27 -8.61
N PRO A 195 -21.83 31.55 -8.98
CA PRO A 195 -21.56 32.62 -8.02
C PRO A 195 -22.66 32.87 -6.99
N ASN A 196 -23.88 32.35 -7.21
CA ASN A 196 -24.98 32.44 -6.25
C ASN A 196 -24.79 31.51 -5.04
N ILE A 197 -23.90 30.52 -5.16
CA ILE A 197 -23.54 29.61 -4.06
C ILE A 197 -22.30 30.17 -3.39
N THR A 198 -22.43 30.60 -2.14
CA THR A 198 -21.35 31.30 -1.41
C THR A 198 -20.58 30.39 -0.45
N SER A 199 -21.17 29.26 -0.09
CA SER A 199 -20.57 28.29 0.84
C SER A 199 -20.82 26.84 0.39
N LEU A 200 -20.10 25.90 1.03
CA LEU A 200 -20.36 24.48 0.85
C LEU A 200 -21.70 24.04 1.45
N ASP A 201 -22.18 24.72 2.49
CA ASP A 201 -23.48 24.44 3.10
C ASP A 201 -24.63 24.86 2.18
N ASP A 202 -24.49 26.00 1.50
CA ASP A 202 -25.44 26.45 0.47
C ASP A 202 -25.52 25.41 -0.66
N PHE A 203 -24.37 24.87 -1.09
CA PHE A 203 -24.30 23.84 -2.10
C PHE A 203 -24.95 22.53 -1.65
N ALA A 204 -24.66 22.08 -0.43
CA ALA A 204 -25.22 20.86 0.12
C ALA A 204 -26.75 20.92 0.28
N SER A 205 -27.30 22.13 0.40
CA SER A 205 -28.73 22.39 0.54
C SER A 205 -29.45 22.64 -0.80
N SER A 206 -28.75 22.59 -1.93
CA SER A 206 -29.26 22.92 -3.28
C SER A 206 -29.70 21.72 -4.12
#